data_AF-A0A7X3UWF4-F1
#
_entry.id   AF-A0A7X3UWF4-F1
#
_cell.length_a   1.000
_cell.length_b   1.000
_cell.length_c   1.000
_cell.angle_alpha   90.00
_cell.angle_beta   90.00
_cell.angle_gamma   90.00
#
_symmetry.space_group_name_H-M   'P 1'
#
loop_
_entity.id
_entity.type
_entity.pdbx_description
1 polymer ?
#
loop_
_entity_poly.entity_id
_entity_poly.type
_entity_poly.pdbx_seq_one_letter_code
_entity_poly.pdbx_strand_id
1 'polypeptide(L)'
;WLHGLAGLFNAELIAGISISNGPRDKASHWGLAFFPIDRPVSVDRGNRIDVEMSSSQNGEYWHWNVSVNGVRFEHSSTKGSLPSAQERPTSLAG
;
A
#
# COMPACT_ATOMS: atom_id res chain seq x y z
N TRP A 1 10.00 -12.58 -9.93
CA TRP A 1 8.74 -11.95 -10.39
C TRP A 1 8.26 -11.03 -9.27
N LEU A 2 7.82 -9.83 -9.60
CA LEU A 2 7.19 -8.90 -8.67
C LEU A 2 5.69 -9.21 -8.61
N HIS A 3 5.16 -9.45 -7.41
CA HIS A 3 3.74 -9.75 -7.19
C HIS A 3 2.99 -8.60 -6.49
N GLY A 4 3.72 -7.69 -5.86
CA GLY A 4 3.19 -6.61 -5.05
C GLY A 4 4.26 -6.06 -4.12
N LEU A 5 3.84 -5.19 -3.20
CA LEU A 5 4.70 -4.59 -2.18
C LEU A 5 4.32 -5.13 -0.81
N ALA A 6 5.31 -5.31 0.06
CA ALA A 6 5.09 -5.63 1.46
C ALA A 6 5.20 -4.36 2.31
N GLY A 7 4.19 -4.09 3.13
CA GLY A 7 4.20 -3.05 4.14
C GLY A 7 4.56 -3.62 5.50
N LEU A 8 5.54 -3.00 6.14
CA LEU A 8 5.94 -3.23 7.52
C LEU A 8 5.87 -1.91 8.28
N PHE A 9 5.87 -1.97 9.60
CA PHE A 9 6.01 -0.78 10.44
C PHE A 9 7.20 -0.94 11.38
N ASN A 10 7.73 0.21 11.79
CA ASN A 10 8.69 0.32 12.88
C ASN A 10 8.31 1.57 13.69
N ALA A 11 8.16 1.41 14.99
CA ALA A 11 7.81 2.48 15.91
C ALA A 11 8.79 2.50 17.08
N GLU A 12 9.40 3.65 17.34
CA GLU A 12 10.16 3.91 18.56
C GLU A 12 9.19 4.37 19.66
N LEU A 13 9.20 3.66 20.80
CA LEU A 13 8.30 3.95 21.93
C LEU A 13 8.93 4.96 22.89
N ILE A 14 10.21 4.72 23.19
CA ILE A 14 11.11 5.59 23.94
C ILE A 14 12.52 5.37 23.37
N ALA A 15 13.46 6.25 23.71
CA ALA A 15 14.84 6.17 23.24
C ALA A 15 15.43 4.75 23.38
N GLY A 16 15.75 4.13 22.24
CA GLY A 16 16.38 2.81 22.17
C GLY A 16 15.44 1.61 22.34
N ILE A 17 14.13 1.83 22.46
CA ILE A 17 13.11 0.76 22.49
C ILE A 17 12.16 0.93 21.31
N SER A 18 12.19 -0.04 20.40
CA SER A 18 11.32 -0.07 19.22
C SER A 18 10.53 -1.37 19.11
N ILE A 19 9.37 -1.27 18.46
CA ILE A 19 8.58 -2.42 18.01
C ILE A 19 8.54 -2.39 16.48
N SER A 20 8.76 -3.54 15.86
CA SER A 20 8.73 -3.73 14.41
C SER A 20 8.19 -5.12 14.07
N ASN A 21 7.60 -5.26 12.88
CA ASN A 21 7.16 -6.53 12.31
C ASN A 21 7.94 -6.89 11.03
N GLY A 22 9.13 -6.33 10.85
CA GLY A 22 9.97 -6.57 9.70
C GLY A 22 10.47 -8.01 9.61
N PRO A 23 10.84 -8.49 8.41
CA PRO A 23 11.23 -9.89 8.18
C PRO A 23 12.54 -10.31 8.86
N ARG A 24 13.33 -9.35 9.36
CA ARG A 24 14.56 -9.61 10.12
C ARG A 24 14.34 -9.55 11.63
N ASP A 25 13.15 -9.14 12.07
CA ASP A 25 12.82 -9.01 13.48
C ASP A 25 12.29 -10.33 14.04
N LYS A 26 12.27 -10.42 15.38
CA LYS A 26 11.61 -11.54 16.04
C LYS A 26 10.14 -11.56 15.64
N ALA A 27 9.64 -12.75 15.26
CA ALA A 27 8.26 -12.91 14.81
C ALA A 27 7.27 -12.27 15.80
N SER A 28 6.54 -11.29 15.31
CA SER A 28 5.40 -10.69 16.00
C SER A 28 4.11 -11.41 15.59
N HIS A 29 3.03 -11.23 16.34
CA HIS A 29 1.70 -11.69 15.92
C HIS A 29 1.11 -10.84 14.79
N TRP A 30 1.69 -9.65 14.51
CA TRP A 30 1.31 -8.82 13.38
C TRP A 30 1.93 -9.37 12.10
N GLY A 31 1.08 -9.63 11.10
CA GLY A 31 1.53 -9.93 9.74
C GLY A 31 2.06 -8.68 9.02
N LEU A 32 2.48 -8.87 7.78
CA LEU A 32 2.80 -7.77 6.86
C LEU A 32 1.53 -7.31 6.14
N ALA A 33 1.44 -6.02 5.85
CA ALA A 33 0.47 -5.55 4.86
C ALA A 33 0.92 -6.00 3.47
N PHE A 34 -0.01 -6.40 2.62
CA PHE A 34 0.28 -6.78 1.24
C PHE A 34 -0.48 -5.88 0.27
N PHE A 35 0.26 -5.20 -0.59
CA PHE A 35 -0.26 -4.30 -1.62
C PHE A 35 -0.06 -4.94 -3.00
N PRO A 36 -1.06 -5.66 -3.54
CA PRO A 36 -0.92 -6.40 -4.79
C PRO A 36 -0.79 -5.46 -6.00
N ILE A 37 -0.20 -6.01 -7.07
CA ILE A 37 -0.37 -5.48 -8.43
C ILE A 37 -1.22 -6.47 -9.24
N ASP A 38 -1.93 -5.99 -10.26
CA ASP A 38 -2.98 -6.76 -10.95
C ASP A 38 -2.48 -8.08 -11.58
N ARG A 39 -1.21 -8.14 -11.96
CA ARG A 39 -0.55 -9.36 -12.43
C ARG A 39 0.93 -9.35 -12.09
N PRO A 40 1.54 -10.52 -11.91
CA PRO A 40 2.98 -10.60 -11.72
C PRO A 40 3.77 -10.01 -12.91
N VAL A 41 4.91 -9.40 -12.61
CA VAL A 41 5.83 -8.85 -13.62
C VAL A 41 7.22 -9.46 -13.44
N SER A 42 7.83 -9.93 -14.53
CA SER A 42 9.24 -10.35 -14.47
C SER A 42 10.11 -9.14 -14.22
N VAL A 43 11.06 -9.26 -13.30
CA VAL A 43 12.01 -8.22 -12.95
C VAL A 43 13.40 -8.81 -12.95
N ASP A 44 14.33 -8.08 -13.54
CA ASP A 44 15.74 -8.41 -13.57
C ASP A 44 16.51 -7.49 -12.63
N ARG A 45 17.73 -7.93 -12.24
CA ARG A 45 18.63 -7.09 -11.46
C ARG A 45 18.89 -5.78 -12.22
N GLY A 46 18.71 -4.66 -11.53
CA GLY A 46 18.89 -3.32 -12.10
C GLY A 46 17.63 -2.69 -12.69
N ASN A 47 16.51 -3.41 -12.77
CA ASN A 47 15.22 -2.76 -13.06
C ASN A 47 14.87 -1.76 -11.95
N ARG A 48 14.34 -0.60 -12.36
CA ARG A 48 13.79 0.41 -11.46
C ARG A 48 12.30 0.13 -11.24
N ILE A 49 11.88 0.21 -9.99
CA ILE A 49 10.48 0.13 -9.59
C ILE A 49 10.16 1.48 -8.93
N ASP A 50 9.25 2.24 -9.54
CA ASP A 50 8.77 3.50 -8.99
C ASP A 50 7.43 3.27 -8.30
N VAL A 51 7.34 3.71 -7.04
CA VAL A 51 6.15 3.53 -6.21
C VAL A 51 5.70 4.89 -5.69
N GLU A 52 4.42 5.17 -5.86
CA GLU A 52 3.75 6.28 -5.20
C GLU A 52 2.61 5.70 -4.35
N MET A 53 2.51 6.15 -3.10
CA MET A 53 1.54 5.63 -2.15
C MET A 53 0.98 6.77 -1.32
N SER A 54 -0.32 6.73 -1.07
CA SER A 54 -1.02 7.68 -0.20
C SER A 54 -2.04 6.95 0.67
N SER A 55 -2.34 7.55 1.81
CA SER A 55 -3.35 7.04 2.74
C SER A 55 -4.27 8.15 3.21
N SER A 56 -5.52 7.81 3.51
CA SER A 56 -6.50 8.72 4.12
C SER A 56 -7.11 8.09 5.37
N GLN A 57 -7.89 8.88 6.11
CA GLN A 57 -8.58 8.45 7.35
C GLN A 57 -7.64 7.72 8.32
N ASN A 58 -6.50 8.35 8.60
CA ASN A 58 -5.50 7.84 9.54
C ASN A 58 -5.00 6.41 9.21
N GLY A 59 -4.88 6.10 7.91
CA GLY A 59 -4.35 4.81 7.45
C GLY A 59 -5.41 3.73 7.24
N GLU A 60 -6.69 4.08 7.27
CA GLU A 60 -7.78 3.15 6.95
C GLU A 60 -7.84 2.84 5.44
N TYR A 61 -7.63 3.85 4.59
CA TYR A 61 -7.68 3.70 3.14
C TYR A 61 -6.33 3.99 2.50
N TRP A 62 -5.97 3.17 1.54
CA TRP A 62 -4.68 3.24 0.84
C TRP A 62 -4.89 3.25 -0.66
N HIS A 63 -4.08 4.07 -1.33
CA HIS A 63 -3.91 4.06 -2.78
C HIS A 63 -2.43 3.85 -3.09
N TRP A 64 -2.14 3.03 -4.09
CA TRP A 64 -0.78 2.81 -4.54
C TRP A 64 -0.69 2.70 -6.06
N ASN A 65 0.33 3.33 -6.60
CA ASN A 65 0.74 3.25 -7.98
C ASN A 65 2.11 2.57 -8.04
N VAL A 66 2.26 1.57 -8.91
CA VAL A 66 3.54 0.87 -9.12
C VAL A 66 3.87 0.93 -10.60
N SER A 67 5.01 1.52 -10.94
CA SER A 67 5.56 1.52 -12.29
C SER A 67 6.80 0.64 -12.34
N VAL A 68 6.81 -0.35 -13.23
CA VAL A 68 7.93 -1.26 -13.44
C VAL A 68 8.01 -1.65 -14.91
N ASN A 69 9.19 -1.56 -15.52
CA ASN A 69 9.43 -1.92 -16.92
C ASN A 69 8.44 -1.26 -17.91
N GLY A 70 8.09 0.01 -17.68
CA GLY A 70 7.15 0.77 -18.49
C GLY A 70 5.67 0.40 -18.31
N VAL A 71 5.35 -0.56 -17.43
CA VAL A 71 3.99 -0.92 -17.06
C VAL A 71 3.63 -0.24 -15.75
N ARG A 72 2.46 0.42 -15.72
CA ARG A 72 1.91 1.06 -14.51
C ARG A 72 0.70 0.28 -14.02
N PHE A 73 0.64 0.07 -12.71
CA PHE A 73 -0.48 -0.49 -11.98
C PHE A 73 -1.03 0.55 -11.02
N GLU A 74 -2.35 0.64 -10.92
CA GLU A 74 -3.05 1.51 -9.98
C GLU A 74 -4.05 0.67 -9.18
N HIS A 75 -4.03 0.85 -7.87
CA HIS A 75 -4.87 0.08 -6.97
C HIS A 75 -5.19 0.87 -5.70
N SER A 76 -6.27 0.47 -5.02
CA SER A 76 -6.64 0.96 -3.70
C SER A 76 -7.15 -0.18 -2.81
N SER A 77 -7.25 0.06 -1.50
CA SER A 77 -7.85 -0.90 -0.56
C SER A 77 -9.36 -1.08 -0.78
N THR A 78 -9.99 -0.19 -1.54
CA THR A 78 -11.42 -0.20 -1.90
C THR A 78 -11.68 -0.64 -3.34
N LYS A 79 -10.66 -1.04 -4.11
CA LYS A 79 -10.83 -1.48 -5.49
C LYS A 79 -11.76 -2.69 -5.53
N GLY A 80 -12.86 -2.58 -6.28
CA GLY A 80 -13.91 -3.62 -6.36
C GLY A 80 -14.98 -3.53 -5.27
N SER A 81 -14.86 -2.62 -4.30
CA SER A 81 -15.95 -2.28 -3.40
C SER A 81 -17.03 -1.51 -4.16
N LEU A 82 -18.29 -1.73 -3.78
CA LEU A 82 -19.40 -0.89 -4.26
C LEU A 82 -19.19 0.54 -3.71
N PRO A 83 -19.55 1.59 -4.48
CA PRO A 83 -19.60 2.94 -3.94
C PRO A 83 -20.51 2.94 -2.72
N SER A 84 -20.04 3.50 -1.60
CA SER A 84 -20.92 3.81 -0.49
C SER A 84 -21.99 4.80 -0.99
N ALA A 85 -23.24 4.62 -0.59
CA ALA A 85 -24.40 5.45 -1.00
C ALA A 85 -24.27 6.95 -0.61
N GLN A 86 -23.15 7.37 -0.05
CA GLN A 86 -22.89 8.72 0.45
C GLN A 86 -22.20 9.67 -0.54
N GLU A 87 -21.77 9.21 -1.72
CA GLU A 87 -21.30 10.11 -2.79
C GLU A 87 -22.49 10.68 -3.57
N ARG A 88 -23.33 11.47 -2.92
CA ARG A 88 -24.13 12.48 -3.65
C ARG A 88 -23.31 13.76 -3.69
N PRO A 89 -23.00 14.31 -4.88
CA PRO A 89 -22.48 15.66 -4.96
C PRO A 89 -23.51 16.57 -4.29
N THR A 90 -23.09 17.37 -3.31
CA THR A 90 -23.90 18.50 -2.87
C THR A 90 -23.97 19.46 -4.06
N SER A 91 -25.05 19.36 -4.84
CA SER A 91 -25.42 20.43 -5.76
C SER A 91 -25.61 21.69 -4.92
N LEU A 92 -24.67 22.62 -5.01
CA LEU A 92 -24.92 24.00 -4.62
C LEU A 92 -25.89 24.59 -5.65
N ALA A 93 -27.16 24.61 -5.26
CA ALA A 93 -28.16 25.47 -5.86
C ALA A 93 -28.14 26.82 -5.13
N GLY A 94 -28.17 27.92 -5.89
CA GLY A 94 -28.43 29.28 -5.40
C GLY A 94 -27.32 30.26 -5.71
#